data_AF-A0A1Y4FEU0-F1
#
_entry.id   AF-A0A1Y4FEU0-F1
#
_cell.length_a   1.000
_cell.length_b   1.000
_cell.length_c   1.000
_cell.angle_alpha   90.00
_cell.angle_beta   90.00
_cell.angle_gamma   90.00
#
_symmetry.space_group_name_H-M   'P 1'
#
loop_
_entity.id
_entity.type
_entity.pdbx_description
1 polymer ?
#
loop_
_entity_poly.entity_id
_entity_poly.type
_entity_poly.pdbx_seq_one_letter_code
_entity_poly.pdbx_strand_id
1 'polypeptide(L)'
;MKDIMASLPEVINEYKGYNLLIPTATDVQLNPFYKFHVEEVAVDLSETSGDIFKVGSVDTGRKDDRGNKIYADAFSLSKPLLNKMAMAAGIQFNPEQTYGERIDRVTYRAHAQGAMRKADGTCRTETDQKEICLEDEEQKYRIEFADKAARGITDDKQAKAAAEIFKGTWTKATNKWGKTVDAYVIDESDREKYIERSVMVNMALLKKTWAEKAITGAKLRVIRALLGVKGTYTKEELKKNFAIPTVVFSPDYSDPTVRQAMLAQGIGSVNNMFGAAALPVRKVDFDDEDTFDAEAFASNPAFQSDAPDDDIPDVPEEIPNEPDMKEPPAPQENEGYFCDGCGVGITEKVYEYSLNKYGRPLCVKCQRGVGR
;
A
#
# COMPACT_ATOMS: atom_id res chain seq x y z
N MET A 1 -8.18 10.19 11.53
CA MET A 1 -7.61 9.42 12.65
C MET A 1 -7.95 7.97 12.38
N LYS A 2 -6.97 7.07 12.37
CA LYS A 2 -7.25 5.63 12.25
C LYS A 2 -7.58 5.14 13.66
N ASP A 3 -8.78 4.60 13.87
CA ASP A 3 -9.25 4.26 15.21
C ASP A 3 -8.52 3.03 15.75
N ILE A 4 -7.90 3.22 16.91
CA ILE A 4 -7.24 2.16 17.67
C ILE A 4 -8.28 1.58 18.62
N MET A 5 -8.71 0.34 18.40
CA MET A 5 -9.78 -0.31 19.15
C MET A 5 -9.25 -1.33 20.14
N ALA A 6 -9.97 -1.52 21.25
CA ALA A 6 -9.52 -2.35 22.37
C ALA A 6 -9.88 -3.83 22.19
N SER A 7 -10.97 -4.13 21.47
CA SER A 7 -11.47 -5.50 21.32
C SER A 7 -11.97 -5.84 19.91
N LEU A 8 -11.98 -7.14 19.58
CA LEU A 8 -12.45 -7.64 18.28
C LEU A 8 -13.96 -7.40 18.08
N PRO A 9 -14.84 -7.56 19.10
CA PRO A 9 -16.25 -7.22 18.98
C PRO A 9 -16.51 -5.74 18.66
N GLU A 10 -15.72 -4.82 19.21
CA GLU A 10 -15.79 -3.38 18.87
C GLU A 10 -15.52 -3.17 17.39
N VAL A 11 -14.45 -3.78 16.86
CA VAL A 11 -14.11 -3.72 15.43
C VAL A 11 -15.24 -4.28 14.57
N ILE A 12 -15.83 -5.41 14.94
CA ILE A 12 -16.94 -6.03 14.18
C ILE A 12 -18.17 -5.11 14.16
N ASN A 13 -18.47 -4.43 15.27
CA ASN A 13 -19.63 -3.56 15.34
C ASN A 13 -19.42 -2.26 14.55
N GLU A 14 -18.26 -1.62 14.69
CA GLU A 14 -17.93 -0.37 13.99
C GLU A 14 -17.85 -0.59 12.47
N TYR A 15 -17.24 -1.70 12.05
CA TYR A 15 -17.01 -2.01 10.63
C TYR A 15 -18.08 -2.92 10.01
N LYS A 16 -19.28 -3.02 10.61
CA LYS A 16 -20.40 -3.83 10.08
C LYS A 16 -20.84 -3.43 8.66
N GLY A 17 -20.58 -2.18 8.27
CA GLY A 17 -20.84 -1.64 6.93
C GLY A 17 -19.77 -1.98 5.87
N TYR A 18 -18.65 -2.58 6.27
CA TYR A 18 -17.46 -2.81 5.44
C TYR A 18 -17.32 -4.27 5.01
N ASN A 19 -16.47 -4.53 4.02
CA ASN A 19 -15.98 -5.86 3.71
C ASN A 19 -14.86 -6.21 4.70
N LEU A 20 -15.26 -6.66 5.89
CA LEU A 20 -14.34 -6.94 6.99
C LEU A 20 -13.58 -8.24 6.75
N LEU A 21 -12.24 -8.16 6.71
CA LEU A 21 -11.36 -9.29 6.45
C LEU A 21 -10.74 -9.79 7.76
N ILE A 22 -11.49 -10.60 8.50
CA ILE A 22 -10.98 -11.26 9.71
C ILE A 22 -10.58 -12.70 9.37
N PRO A 23 -9.27 -13.00 9.30
CA PRO A 23 -8.81 -14.37 9.23
C PRO A 23 -9.02 -15.02 10.62
N THR A 24 -10.10 -15.80 10.74
CA THR A 24 -10.55 -16.62 11.90
C THR A 24 -11.14 -15.90 13.12
N ALA A 25 -12.33 -16.35 13.53
CA ALA A 25 -13.26 -15.76 14.49
C ALA A 25 -13.17 -16.40 15.88
N THR A 26 -12.00 -16.36 16.52
CA THR A 26 -11.87 -16.69 17.94
C THR A 26 -11.73 -15.41 18.75
N ASP A 27 -12.52 -15.27 19.81
CA ASP A 27 -12.33 -14.23 20.82
C ASP A 27 -10.93 -14.39 21.41
N VAL A 28 -10.01 -13.55 20.95
CA VAL A 28 -8.65 -13.51 21.50
C VAL A 28 -8.58 -12.32 22.44
N GLN A 29 -8.43 -12.62 23.74
CA GLN A 29 -8.00 -11.61 24.70
C GLN A 29 -6.59 -11.16 24.30
N LEU A 30 -6.50 -9.99 23.69
CA LEU A 30 -5.24 -9.34 23.43
C LEU A 30 -4.60 -8.93 24.75
N ASN A 31 -3.28 -9.08 24.80
CA ASN A 31 -2.47 -8.55 25.89
C ASN A 31 -2.63 -7.02 25.93
N PRO A 32 -2.81 -6.38 27.11
CA PRO A 32 -2.96 -4.93 27.27
C PRO A 32 -1.99 -4.02 26.51
N PHE A 33 -0.80 -4.50 26.13
CA PHE A 33 0.15 -3.73 25.32
C PHE A 33 -0.20 -3.65 23.83
N TYR A 34 -1.17 -4.42 23.35
CA TYR A 34 -1.55 -4.50 21.95
C TYR A 34 -2.99 -4.07 21.74
N LYS A 35 -3.23 -3.29 20.69
CA LYS A 35 -4.55 -2.82 20.29
C LYS A 35 -4.79 -3.15 18.82
N PHE A 36 -6.06 -3.23 18.44
CA PHE A 36 -6.44 -3.38 17.04
C PHE A 36 -6.29 -2.03 16.33
N HIS A 37 -5.63 -2.07 15.19
CA HIS A 37 -5.58 -0.96 14.24
C HIS A 37 -6.22 -1.45 12.94
N VAL A 38 -7.28 -0.77 12.50
CA VAL A 38 -7.99 -1.14 11.28
C VAL A 38 -7.53 -0.24 10.14
N GLU A 39 -7.08 -0.85 9.06
CA GLU A 39 -6.77 -0.13 7.83
C GLU A 39 -7.87 -0.34 6.80
N GLU A 40 -8.42 0.78 6.33
CA GLU A 40 -9.46 0.81 5.31
C GLU A 40 -8.86 0.93 3.91
N VAL A 41 -9.31 0.08 3.00
CA VAL A 41 -8.93 0.12 1.59
C VAL A 41 -10.19 0.34 0.76
N ALA A 42 -10.32 1.55 0.21
CA ALA A 42 -11.39 1.90 -0.71
C ALA A 42 -11.17 1.27 -2.09
N VAL A 43 -12.26 0.84 -2.71
CA VAL A 43 -12.25 0.29 -4.08
C VAL A 43 -12.63 1.39 -5.06
N ASP A 44 -11.78 1.65 -6.04
CA ASP A 44 -12.13 2.56 -7.13
C ASP A 44 -12.93 1.82 -8.22
N LEU A 45 -14.22 2.16 -8.31
CA LEU A 45 -15.17 1.58 -9.27
C LEU A 45 -15.12 2.25 -10.66
N SER A 46 -14.24 3.22 -10.88
CA SER A 46 -14.07 3.84 -12.20
C SER A 46 -13.51 2.85 -13.22
N GLU A 47 -13.86 3.02 -14.49
CA GLU A 47 -13.36 2.14 -15.57
C GLU A 47 -11.84 2.30 -15.80
N THR A 48 -11.26 3.38 -15.31
CA THR A 48 -9.84 3.73 -15.48
C THR A 48 -8.93 3.22 -14.37
N SER A 49 -9.47 2.89 -13.20
CA SER A 49 -8.66 2.48 -12.04
C SER A 49 -7.93 1.16 -12.26
N GLY A 50 -8.56 0.25 -13.00
CA GLY A 50 -8.13 -1.12 -13.14
C GLY A 50 -8.21 -1.92 -11.83
N ASP A 51 -8.81 -1.40 -10.75
CA ASP A 51 -8.92 -2.06 -9.43
C ASP A 51 -9.81 -3.31 -9.50
N ILE A 52 -10.77 -3.35 -10.42
CA ILE A 52 -11.69 -4.47 -10.63
C ILE A 52 -11.83 -4.81 -12.11
N PHE A 53 -12.19 -6.05 -12.41
CA PHE A 53 -12.55 -6.47 -13.77
C PHE A 53 -13.80 -7.34 -13.76
N LYS A 54 -14.68 -7.16 -14.76
CA LYS A 54 -15.93 -7.93 -14.88
C LYS A 54 -15.61 -9.35 -15.36
N VAL A 55 -16.16 -10.34 -14.67
CA VAL A 55 -15.97 -11.77 -14.98
C VAL A 55 -17.23 -12.47 -15.46
N GLY A 56 -18.41 -11.89 -15.21
CA GLY A 56 -19.67 -12.46 -15.64
C GLY A 56 -20.88 -11.79 -14.97
N SER A 57 -21.94 -12.57 -14.80
CA SER A 57 -23.14 -12.17 -14.08
C SER A 57 -23.53 -13.27 -13.10
N VAL A 58 -23.97 -12.87 -11.90
CA VAL A 58 -24.38 -13.77 -10.82
C VAL A 58 -25.87 -13.54 -10.54
N ASP A 59 -26.60 -14.64 -10.34
CA ASP A 59 -28.00 -14.59 -9.93
C ASP A 59 -28.10 -13.94 -8.55
N THR A 60 -28.85 -12.84 -8.45
CA THR A 60 -29.03 -12.10 -7.18
C THR A 60 -29.97 -12.80 -6.22
N GLY A 61 -30.64 -13.89 -6.65
CA GLY A 61 -31.67 -14.57 -5.90
C GLY A 61 -33.00 -13.78 -5.82
N ARG A 62 -33.01 -12.52 -6.31
CA ARG A 62 -34.22 -11.71 -6.43
C ARG A 62 -34.94 -12.06 -7.73
N LYS A 63 -36.26 -12.12 -7.66
CA LYS A 63 -37.13 -12.23 -8.82
C LYS A 63 -37.79 -10.89 -9.08
N ASP A 64 -37.88 -10.54 -10.36
CA ASP A 64 -38.67 -9.40 -10.83
C ASP A 64 -40.17 -9.69 -10.61
N ASP A 65 -41.02 -8.66 -10.75
CA ASP A 65 -42.49 -8.76 -10.56
C ASP A 65 -43.14 -9.80 -11.50
N ARG A 66 -42.41 -10.18 -12.56
CA ARG A 66 -42.80 -11.18 -13.57
C ARG A 66 -42.25 -12.59 -13.28
N GLY A 67 -41.60 -12.80 -12.14
CA GLY A 67 -41.01 -14.08 -11.74
C GLY A 67 -39.65 -14.42 -12.35
N ASN A 68 -39.08 -13.51 -13.15
CA ASN A 68 -37.78 -13.70 -13.78
C ASN A 68 -36.64 -13.42 -12.80
N LYS A 69 -35.58 -14.23 -12.85
CA LYS A 69 -34.38 -14.03 -12.01
C LYS A 69 -33.64 -12.78 -12.43
N ILE A 70 -33.27 -11.95 -11.45
CA ILE A 70 -32.46 -10.75 -11.67
C ILE A 70 -30.99 -11.14 -11.55
N TYR A 71 -30.22 -10.88 -12.60
CA TYR A 71 -28.77 -11.10 -12.62
C TYR A 71 -28.05 -9.77 -12.38
N ALA A 72 -27.01 -9.80 -11.53
CA ALA A 72 -26.12 -8.66 -11.32
C ALA A 72 -24.74 -8.94 -11.91
N ASP A 73 -24.06 -7.88 -12.32
CA ASP A 73 -22.68 -7.97 -12.80
C ASP A 73 -21.73 -8.42 -11.69
N ALA A 74 -20.90 -9.41 -12.02
CA ALA A 74 -19.90 -9.98 -11.13
C ALA A 74 -18.50 -9.50 -11.52
N PHE A 75 -17.78 -9.01 -10.52
CA PHE A 75 -16.46 -8.42 -10.63
C PHE A 75 -15.46 -9.22 -9.81
N SER A 76 -14.21 -9.31 -10.27
CA SER A 76 -13.11 -9.88 -9.51
C SER A 76 -12.06 -8.81 -9.22
N LEU A 77 -11.35 -8.99 -8.11
CA LEU A 77 -10.31 -8.06 -7.64
C LEU A 77 -9.06 -8.23 -8.51
N SER A 78 -8.56 -7.10 -9.00
CA SER A 78 -7.38 -7.02 -9.87
C SER A 78 -6.06 -7.00 -9.08
N LYS A 79 -4.94 -6.97 -9.81
CA LYS A 79 -3.59 -6.82 -9.24
C LYS A 79 -3.42 -5.53 -8.41
N PRO A 80 -3.74 -4.31 -8.91
CA PRO A 80 -3.62 -3.08 -8.14
C PRO A 80 -4.29 -3.13 -6.76
N LEU A 81 -5.56 -3.55 -6.71
CA LEU A 81 -6.32 -3.59 -5.47
C LEU A 81 -5.77 -4.64 -4.49
N LEU A 82 -5.47 -5.85 -4.98
CA LEU A 82 -4.89 -6.90 -4.14
C LEU A 82 -3.54 -6.51 -3.56
N ASN A 83 -2.73 -5.75 -4.30
CA ASN A 83 -1.47 -5.22 -3.78
C ASN A 83 -1.69 -4.16 -2.69
N LYS A 84 -2.66 -3.25 -2.86
CA LYS A 84 -3.04 -2.27 -1.82
C LYS A 84 -3.47 -2.98 -0.53
N MET A 85 -4.31 -4.00 -0.67
CA MET A 85 -4.78 -4.82 0.46
C MET A 85 -3.63 -5.61 1.10
N ALA A 86 -2.71 -6.15 0.31
CA ALA A 86 -1.55 -6.86 0.82
C ALA A 86 -0.61 -5.95 1.63
N MET A 87 -0.41 -4.70 1.18
CA MET A 87 0.35 -3.70 1.91
C MET A 87 -0.33 -3.34 3.24
N ALA A 88 -1.64 -3.10 3.21
CA ALA A 88 -2.41 -2.78 4.42
C ALA A 88 -2.45 -3.93 5.44
N ALA A 89 -2.47 -5.18 4.96
CA ALA A 89 -2.39 -6.37 5.80
C ALA A 89 -0.98 -6.71 6.28
N GLY A 90 0.06 -5.98 5.83
CA GLY A 90 1.45 -6.29 6.16
C GLY A 90 1.92 -7.64 5.64
N ILE A 91 1.40 -8.11 4.49
CA ILE A 91 1.82 -9.38 3.89
C ILE A 91 3.26 -9.27 3.40
N GLN A 92 4.10 -10.19 3.85
CA GLN A 92 5.49 -10.30 3.42
C GLN A 92 5.69 -11.58 2.61
N PHE A 93 6.39 -11.47 1.50
CA PHE A 93 6.78 -12.62 0.69
C PHE A 93 8.20 -13.03 1.03
N ASN A 94 8.41 -14.33 1.26
CA ASN A 94 9.75 -14.86 1.47
C ASN A 94 10.52 -14.82 0.13
N PRO A 95 11.65 -14.08 0.03
CA PRO A 95 12.43 -14.00 -1.20
C PRO A 95 12.99 -15.34 -1.67
N GLU A 96 13.37 -16.22 -0.74
CA GLU A 96 13.98 -17.52 -1.07
C GLU A 96 12.93 -18.53 -1.55
N GLN A 97 11.73 -18.47 -0.97
CA GLN A 97 10.62 -19.39 -1.28
C GLN A 97 9.66 -18.82 -2.32
N THR A 98 9.93 -17.63 -2.88
CA THR A 98 9.12 -17.03 -3.95
C THR A 98 9.94 -16.89 -5.21
N TYR A 99 9.91 -17.92 -6.04
CA TYR A 99 10.72 -18.03 -7.25
C TYR A 99 9.90 -18.59 -8.42
N GLY A 100 10.44 -18.45 -9.62
CA GLY A 100 9.91 -19.13 -10.80
C GLY A 100 10.98 -20.01 -11.43
N GLU A 101 10.55 -21.15 -11.92
CA GLU A 101 11.37 -22.17 -12.53
C GLU A 101 10.78 -22.49 -13.91
N ARG A 102 11.66 -22.55 -14.90
CA ARG A 102 11.31 -23.07 -16.21
C ARG A 102 11.45 -24.59 -16.17
N ILE A 103 10.32 -25.29 -16.21
CA ILE A 103 10.30 -26.76 -16.23
C ILE A 103 10.78 -27.24 -17.59
N ASP A 104 10.16 -26.72 -18.65
CA ASP A 104 10.39 -27.15 -20.03
C ASP A 104 10.51 -25.96 -20.99
N ARG A 105 10.74 -26.26 -22.28
CA ARG A 105 10.76 -25.23 -23.32
C ARG A 105 9.45 -24.42 -23.35
N VAL A 106 8.33 -25.07 -23.05
CA VAL A 106 6.97 -24.51 -23.19
C VAL A 106 6.26 -24.28 -21.87
N THR A 107 6.85 -24.64 -20.73
CA THR A 107 6.18 -24.58 -19.43
C THR A 107 7.00 -23.81 -18.41
N TYR A 108 6.35 -22.88 -17.73
CA TYR A 108 6.92 -22.10 -16.65
C TYR A 108 6.05 -22.21 -15.40
N ARG A 109 6.67 -22.57 -14.26
CA ARG A 109 6.01 -22.69 -12.96
C ARG A 109 6.56 -21.65 -12.02
N ALA A 110 5.68 -20.93 -11.35
CA ALA A 110 6.03 -20.03 -10.28
C ALA A 110 5.50 -20.53 -8.95
N HIS A 111 6.32 -20.42 -7.92
CA HIS A 111 5.97 -20.70 -6.54
C HIS A 111 6.03 -19.38 -5.74
N ALA A 112 5.07 -19.16 -4.84
CA ALA A 112 5.09 -18.03 -3.93
C ALA A 112 4.75 -18.48 -2.51
N GLN A 113 5.51 -17.97 -1.53
CA GLN A 113 5.22 -18.12 -0.11
C GLN A 113 5.05 -16.74 0.50
N GLY A 114 3.89 -16.52 1.14
CA GLY A 114 3.57 -15.28 1.85
C GLY A 114 3.21 -15.56 3.29
N ALA A 115 3.51 -14.59 4.15
CA ALA A 115 3.18 -14.61 5.56
C ALA A 115 2.49 -13.31 5.97
N MET A 116 1.54 -13.41 6.90
CA MET A 116 0.93 -12.26 7.57
C MET A 116 0.75 -12.55 9.07
N ARG A 117 0.70 -11.51 9.89
CA ARG A 117 0.21 -11.63 11.26
C ARG A 117 -1.29 -11.47 11.25
N LYS A 118 -1.99 -12.41 11.87
CA LYS A 118 -3.43 -12.32 12.09
C LYS A 118 -3.74 -11.28 13.17
N ALA A 119 -5.01 -10.94 13.27
CA ALA A 119 -5.56 -10.05 14.29
C ALA A 119 -5.36 -10.62 15.73
N ASP A 120 -5.10 -11.91 15.87
CA ASP A 120 -4.74 -12.55 17.15
C ASP A 120 -3.23 -12.51 17.47
N GLY A 121 -2.42 -11.88 16.61
CA GLY A 121 -0.96 -11.81 16.73
C GLY A 121 -0.22 -13.05 16.23
N THR A 122 -0.92 -14.15 15.92
CA THR A 122 -0.28 -15.38 15.41
C THR A 122 0.12 -15.21 13.94
N CYS A 123 1.22 -15.86 13.55
CA CYS A 123 1.67 -15.87 12.16
C CYS A 123 0.84 -16.87 11.35
N ARG A 124 0.35 -16.43 10.19
CA ARG A 124 -0.24 -17.30 9.16
C ARG A 124 0.63 -17.26 7.91
N THR A 125 0.99 -18.43 7.41
CA THR A 125 1.75 -18.60 6.18
C THR A 125 0.94 -19.35 5.15
N GLU A 126 1.00 -18.95 3.89
CA GLU A 126 0.35 -19.63 2.78
C GLU A 126 1.34 -19.79 1.62
N THR A 127 1.20 -20.89 0.90
CA THR A 127 2.01 -21.22 -0.27
C THR A 127 1.10 -21.56 -1.44
N ASP A 128 1.35 -20.99 -2.60
CA ASP A 128 0.59 -21.29 -3.82
C ASP A 128 1.52 -21.30 -5.03
N GLN A 129 1.07 -21.96 -6.09
CA GLN A 129 1.82 -22.19 -7.31
C GLN A 129 0.98 -21.79 -8.52
N LYS A 130 1.62 -21.28 -9.56
CA LYS A 130 0.97 -21.04 -10.85
C LYS A 130 1.84 -21.54 -11.98
N GLU A 131 1.27 -22.40 -12.79
CA GLU A 131 1.88 -22.92 -14.00
C GLU A 131 1.25 -22.29 -15.25
N ILE A 132 2.08 -21.97 -16.23
CA ILE A 132 1.67 -21.50 -17.54
C ILE A 132 2.38 -22.35 -18.58
N CYS A 133 1.60 -23.14 -19.31
CA CYS A 133 2.03 -23.87 -20.49
C CYS A 133 1.68 -23.05 -21.75
N LEU A 134 2.67 -22.78 -22.60
CA LEU A 134 2.51 -22.01 -23.82
C LEU A 134 1.65 -22.74 -24.86
N GLU A 135 1.73 -24.07 -24.93
CA GLU A 135 0.94 -24.86 -25.89
C GLU A 135 -0.55 -24.85 -25.50
N ASP A 136 -0.86 -24.98 -24.22
CA ASP A 136 -2.23 -24.89 -23.71
C ASP A 136 -2.83 -23.50 -23.97
N GLU A 137 -2.05 -22.45 -23.75
CA GLU A 137 -2.48 -21.08 -24.02
C GLU A 137 -2.64 -20.82 -25.53
N GLU A 138 -1.78 -21.40 -26.37
CA GLU A 138 -1.95 -21.34 -27.83
C GLU A 138 -3.26 -21.99 -28.28
N GLN A 139 -3.57 -23.19 -27.76
CA GLN A 139 -4.83 -23.88 -28.07
C GLN A 139 -6.05 -23.06 -27.62
N LYS A 140 -6.00 -22.45 -26.42
CA LYS A 140 -7.06 -21.55 -25.95
C LYS A 140 -7.25 -20.36 -26.88
N TYR A 141 -6.16 -19.71 -27.30
CA TYR A 141 -6.24 -18.60 -28.25
C TYR A 141 -6.81 -19.05 -29.59
N ARG A 142 -6.38 -20.21 -30.12
CA ARG A 142 -6.92 -20.75 -31.38
C ARG A 142 -8.43 -20.96 -31.30
N ILE A 143 -8.93 -21.56 -30.22
CA ILE A 143 -10.37 -21.79 -30.02
C ILE A 143 -11.11 -20.45 -29.91
N GLU A 144 -10.60 -19.51 -29.10
CA GLU A 144 -11.22 -18.20 -28.92
C GLU A 144 -11.33 -17.41 -30.23
N PHE A 145 -10.26 -17.38 -31.03
CA PHE A 145 -10.25 -16.66 -32.30
C PHE A 145 -11.05 -17.39 -33.40
N ALA A 146 -11.10 -18.72 -33.38
CA ALA A 146 -11.97 -19.50 -34.25
C ALA A 146 -13.45 -19.20 -33.98
N ASP A 147 -13.86 -19.19 -32.70
CA ASP A 147 -15.21 -18.85 -32.28
C ASP A 147 -15.57 -17.41 -32.66
N LYS A 148 -14.66 -16.45 -32.48
CA LYS A 148 -14.87 -15.04 -32.87
C LYS A 148 -14.99 -14.89 -34.38
N ALA A 149 -14.17 -15.60 -35.16
CA ALA A 149 -14.24 -15.52 -36.60
C ALA A 149 -15.53 -16.13 -37.18
N ALA A 150 -16.08 -17.16 -36.51
CA ALA A 150 -17.34 -17.78 -36.90
C ALA A 150 -18.58 -17.01 -36.43
N ARG A 151 -18.61 -16.56 -35.16
CA ARG A 151 -19.77 -15.85 -34.57
C ARG A 151 -19.81 -14.35 -34.88
N GLY A 152 -18.69 -13.79 -35.32
CA GLY A 152 -18.51 -12.36 -35.53
C GLY A 152 -17.87 -11.66 -34.33
N ILE A 153 -17.01 -10.69 -34.63
CA ILE A 153 -16.30 -9.87 -33.65
C ILE A 153 -17.26 -8.80 -33.12
N THR A 154 -17.64 -8.86 -31.85
CA THR A 154 -18.63 -7.96 -31.23
C THR A 154 -18.04 -6.69 -30.61
N ASP A 155 -16.72 -6.59 -30.50
CA ASP A 155 -16.03 -5.40 -30.01
C ASP A 155 -15.81 -4.41 -31.15
N ASP A 156 -16.32 -3.17 -31.03
CA ASP A 156 -16.31 -2.17 -32.12
C ASP A 156 -14.89 -1.84 -32.61
N LYS A 157 -13.92 -1.74 -31.69
CA LYS A 157 -12.52 -1.43 -32.06
C LYS A 157 -11.89 -2.59 -32.81
N GLN A 158 -12.09 -3.82 -32.31
CA GLN A 158 -11.56 -5.02 -32.96
C GLN A 158 -12.26 -5.30 -34.30
N ALA A 159 -13.56 -5.06 -34.39
CA ALA A 159 -14.36 -5.26 -35.60
C ALA A 159 -13.91 -4.32 -36.72
N LYS A 160 -13.70 -3.02 -36.43
CA LYS A 160 -13.18 -2.04 -37.39
C LYS A 160 -11.77 -2.40 -37.86
N ALA A 161 -10.86 -2.72 -36.93
CA ALA A 161 -9.49 -3.12 -37.29
C ALA A 161 -9.46 -4.41 -38.11
N ALA A 162 -10.36 -5.36 -37.84
CA ALA A 162 -10.49 -6.58 -38.64
C ALA A 162 -11.03 -6.28 -40.05
N ALA A 163 -12.00 -5.38 -40.17
CA ALA A 163 -12.58 -4.97 -41.45
C ALA A 163 -11.60 -4.23 -42.36
N GLU A 164 -10.59 -3.56 -41.80
CA GLU A 164 -9.52 -2.92 -42.59
C GLU A 164 -8.54 -3.93 -43.20
N ILE A 165 -8.37 -5.10 -42.58
CA ILE A 165 -7.30 -6.05 -42.90
C ILE A 165 -7.84 -7.30 -43.61
N PHE A 166 -9.04 -7.76 -43.26
CA PHE A 166 -9.61 -9.02 -43.72
C PHE A 166 -10.95 -8.79 -44.40
N LYS A 167 -11.30 -9.65 -45.36
CA LYS A 167 -12.62 -9.61 -46.00
C LYS A 167 -13.70 -10.23 -45.11
N GLY A 168 -14.90 -9.66 -45.14
CA GLY A 168 -15.98 -10.03 -44.24
C GLY A 168 -17.22 -9.15 -44.37
N THR A 169 -18.24 -9.47 -43.58
CA THR A 169 -19.55 -8.82 -43.63
C THR A 169 -19.95 -8.29 -42.25
N TRP A 170 -20.60 -7.13 -42.25
CA TRP A 170 -21.18 -6.55 -41.03
C TRP A 170 -22.56 -7.15 -40.78
N THR A 171 -22.75 -7.69 -39.58
CA THR A 171 -24.01 -8.28 -39.14
C THR A 171 -24.42 -7.67 -37.81
N LYS A 172 -25.73 -7.54 -37.57
CA LYS A 172 -26.21 -7.10 -36.26
C LYS A 172 -26.21 -8.29 -35.31
N ALA A 173 -25.31 -8.27 -34.33
CA ALA A 173 -25.25 -9.30 -33.30
C ALA A 173 -25.61 -8.71 -31.94
N THR A 174 -26.19 -9.52 -31.07
CA THR A 174 -26.35 -9.17 -29.66
C THR A 174 -25.04 -9.46 -28.93
N ASN A 175 -24.45 -8.42 -28.35
CA ASN A 175 -23.25 -8.56 -27.56
C ASN A 175 -23.56 -9.26 -26.22
N LYS A 176 -22.52 -9.60 -25.44
CA LYS A 176 -22.66 -10.24 -24.12
C LYS A 176 -23.54 -9.47 -23.11
N TRP A 177 -23.87 -8.22 -23.40
CA TRP A 177 -24.68 -7.32 -22.58
C TRP A 177 -26.13 -7.13 -23.10
N GLY A 178 -26.56 -7.95 -24.07
CA GLY A 178 -27.92 -7.86 -24.66
C GLY A 178 -28.16 -6.61 -25.52
N LYS A 179 -27.13 -5.78 -25.74
CA LYS A 179 -27.16 -4.66 -26.68
C LYS A 179 -26.87 -5.15 -28.09
N THR A 180 -27.63 -4.66 -29.06
CA THR A 180 -27.37 -4.85 -30.49
C THR A 180 -26.12 -4.06 -30.87
N VAL A 181 -25.09 -4.75 -31.33
CA VAL A 181 -23.82 -4.17 -31.77
C VAL A 181 -23.51 -4.68 -33.18
N ASP A 182 -22.92 -3.83 -34.00
CA ASP A 182 -22.47 -4.20 -35.33
C ASP A 182 -21.24 -5.11 -35.18
N ALA A 183 -21.42 -6.39 -35.52
CA ALA A 183 -20.37 -7.40 -35.45
C ALA A 183 -19.81 -7.69 -36.84
N TYR A 184 -18.49 -7.81 -36.92
CA TYR A 184 -17.81 -8.13 -38.17
C TYR A 184 -17.53 -9.62 -38.27
N VAL A 185 -18.13 -10.28 -39.25
CA VAL A 185 -17.94 -11.72 -39.53
C VAL A 185 -16.92 -11.86 -40.64
N ILE A 186 -15.85 -12.60 -40.36
CA ILE A 186 -14.77 -12.82 -41.32
C ILE A 186 -15.19 -13.91 -42.30
N ASP A 187 -14.93 -13.65 -43.58
CA ASP A 187 -15.19 -14.59 -44.67
C ASP A 187 -14.38 -15.88 -44.51
N GLU A 188 -14.89 -17.00 -45.03
CA GLU A 188 -14.22 -18.31 -44.93
C GLU A 188 -12.81 -18.28 -45.54
N SER A 189 -12.59 -17.47 -46.58
CA SER A 189 -11.30 -17.36 -47.27
C SER A 189 -10.18 -16.71 -46.43
N ASP A 190 -10.51 -15.83 -45.49
CA ASP A 190 -9.53 -15.11 -44.65
C ASP A 190 -9.58 -15.52 -43.17
N ARG A 191 -10.49 -16.43 -42.81
CA ARG A 191 -10.69 -16.92 -41.43
C ARG A 191 -9.42 -17.51 -40.83
N GLU A 192 -8.72 -18.37 -41.57
CA GLU A 192 -7.49 -19.00 -41.10
C GLU A 192 -6.37 -17.97 -40.87
N LYS A 193 -6.19 -17.03 -41.80
CA LYS A 193 -5.19 -15.96 -41.68
C LYS A 193 -5.44 -15.06 -40.46
N TYR A 194 -6.71 -14.77 -40.16
CA TYR A 194 -7.08 -14.03 -38.95
C TYR A 194 -6.72 -14.81 -37.69
N ILE A 195 -7.05 -16.10 -37.62
CA ILE A 195 -6.74 -16.95 -36.46
C ILE A 195 -5.22 -17.03 -36.26
N GLU A 196 -4.46 -17.33 -37.31
CA GLU A 196 -3.00 -17.44 -37.20
C GLU A 196 -2.34 -16.13 -36.79
N ARG A 197 -2.73 -15.01 -37.40
CA ARG A 197 -2.16 -13.70 -37.07
C ARG A 197 -2.49 -13.27 -35.64
N SER A 198 -3.73 -13.49 -35.21
CA SER A 198 -4.17 -13.16 -33.85
C SER A 198 -3.49 -14.03 -32.79
N VAL A 199 -3.39 -15.35 -33.05
CA VAL A 199 -2.65 -16.28 -32.18
C VAL A 199 -1.17 -15.90 -32.11
N MET A 200 -0.53 -15.62 -33.25
CA MET A 200 0.89 -15.24 -33.30
C MET A 200 1.19 -14.01 -32.46
N VAL A 201 0.37 -12.95 -32.55
CA VAL A 201 0.56 -11.72 -31.78
C VAL A 201 0.39 -11.98 -30.27
N ASN A 202 -0.67 -12.69 -29.88
CA ASN A 202 -0.92 -12.99 -28.46
C ASN A 202 0.14 -13.91 -27.87
N MET A 203 0.59 -14.90 -28.64
CA MET A 203 1.67 -15.80 -28.25
C MET A 203 3.01 -15.07 -28.13
N ALA A 204 3.31 -14.10 -29.00
CA ALA A 204 4.53 -13.30 -28.88
C ALA A 204 4.53 -12.46 -27.58
N LEU A 205 3.40 -11.82 -27.25
CA LEU A 205 3.24 -11.08 -26.00
C LEU A 205 3.33 -11.99 -24.77
N LEU A 206 2.71 -13.17 -24.83
CA LEU A 206 2.77 -14.15 -23.75
C LEU A 206 4.20 -14.67 -23.58
N LYS A 207 4.89 -15.08 -24.64
CA LYS A 207 6.29 -15.54 -24.57
C LYS A 207 7.23 -14.50 -23.95
N LYS A 208 6.97 -13.20 -24.14
CA LYS A 208 7.74 -12.12 -23.51
C LYS A 208 7.47 -11.99 -22.01
N THR A 209 6.25 -12.25 -21.56
CA THR A 209 5.78 -11.88 -20.19
C THR A 209 5.31 -13.07 -19.35
N TRP A 210 5.38 -14.30 -19.85
CA TRP A 210 4.86 -15.50 -19.20
C TRP A 210 5.48 -15.76 -17.82
N ALA A 211 6.79 -15.58 -17.66
CA ALA A 211 7.47 -15.70 -16.37
C ALA A 211 6.91 -14.70 -15.34
N GLU A 212 6.77 -13.43 -15.73
CA GLU A 212 6.21 -12.37 -14.87
C GLU A 212 4.73 -12.64 -14.53
N LYS A 213 3.96 -13.14 -15.49
CA LYS A 213 2.53 -13.50 -15.31
C LYS A 213 2.34 -14.72 -14.43
N ALA A 214 3.27 -15.67 -14.44
CA ALA A 214 3.27 -16.81 -13.55
C ALA A 214 3.57 -16.36 -12.12
N ILE A 215 4.67 -15.63 -11.90
CA ILE A 215 5.08 -15.12 -10.57
C ILE A 215 4.01 -14.20 -9.98
N THR A 216 3.52 -13.24 -10.77
CA THR A 216 2.44 -12.34 -10.33
C THR A 216 1.20 -13.14 -9.97
N GLY A 217 0.83 -14.13 -10.78
CA GLY A 217 -0.34 -14.94 -10.50
C GLY A 217 -0.21 -15.80 -9.24
N ALA A 218 0.96 -16.39 -8.98
CA ALA A 218 1.23 -17.11 -7.74
C ALA A 218 1.11 -16.19 -6.51
N LYS A 219 1.76 -15.01 -6.54
CA LYS A 219 1.65 -14.01 -5.46
C LYS A 219 0.20 -13.59 -5.20
N LEU A 220 -0.57 -13.33 -6.26
CA LEU A 220 -1.97 -12.93 -6.14
C LEU A 220 -2.87 -14.07 -5.62
N ARG A 221 -2.51 -15.34 -5.80
CA ARG A 221 -3.24 -16.47 -5.20
C ARG A 221 -2.96 -16.53 -3.69
N VAL A 222 -1.70 -16.41 -3.29
CA VAL A 222 -1.29 -16.32 -1.87
C VAL A 222 -2.00 -15.17 -1.15
N ILE A 223 -2.03 -13.96 -1.73
CA ILE A 223 -2.75 -12.81 -1.14
C ILE A 223 -4.22 -13.14 -0.92
N ARG A 224 -4.87 -13.79 -1.91
CA ARG A 224 -6.29 -14.15 -1.78
C ARG A 224 -6.52 -15.18 -0.67
N ALA A 225 -5.64 -16.17 -0.56
CA ALA A 225 -5.71 -17.20 0.48
C ALA A 225 -5.49 -16.62 1.89
N LEU A 226 -4.50 -15.73 2.04
CA LEU A 226 -4.18 -15.07 3.31
C LEU A 226 -5.34 -14.17 3.79
N LEU A 227 -5.87 -13.33 2.89
CA LEU A 227 -6.95 -12.40 3.22
C LEU A 227 -8.35 -13.06 3.26
N GLY A 228 -8.50 -14.26 2.72
CA GLY A 228 -9.79 -14.94 2.65
C GLY A 228 -10.82 -14.22 1.78
N VAL A 229 -10.38 -13.49 0.76
CA VAL A 229 -11.29 -12.73 -0.12
C VAL A 229 -12.08 -13.65 -1.04
N LYS A 230 -13.34 -13.26 -1.29
CA LYS A 230 -14.25 -13.95 -2.21
C LYS A 230 -13.72 -13.87 -3.65
N GLY A 231 -13.99 -14.89 -4.47
CA GLY A 231 -13.56 -14.90 -5.87
C GLY A 231 -14.23 -13.83 -6.74
N THR A 232 -15.50 -13.52 -6.43
CA THR A 232 -16.33 -12.59 -7.20
C THR A 232 -17.22 -11.75 -6.29
N TYR A 233 -17.33 -10.47 -6.59
CA TYR A 233 -18.13 -9.48 -5.88
C TYR A 233 -19.15 -8.82 -6.79
N THR A 234 -20.29 -8.40 -6.23
CA THR A 234 -21.23 -7.51 -6.91
C THR A 234 -20.80 -6.05 -6.76
N LYS A 235 -21.31 -5.16 -7.62
CA LYS A 235 -21.03 -3.72 -7.51
C LYS A 235 -21.52 -3.12 -6.18
N GLU A 236 -22.59 -3.66 -5.60
CA GLU A 236 -23.10 -3.23 -4.29
C GLU A 236 -22.16 -3.63 -3.15
N GLU A 237 -21.59 -4.84 -3.22
CA GLU A 237 -20.59 -5.30 -2.23
C GLU A 237 -19.32 -4.45 -2.32
N LEU A 238 -18.85 -4.10 -3.52
CA LEU A 238 -17.61 -3.33 -3.71
C LEU A 238 -17.73 -1.84 -3.36
N LYS A 239 -18.96 -1.30 -3.24
CA LYS A 239 -19.15 0.06 -2.69
C LYS A 239 -18.75 0.14 -1.21
N LYS A 240 -18.73 -0.99 -0.52
CA LYS A 240 -18.23 -1.09 0.85
C LYS A 240 -16.71 -1.21 0.80
N ASN A 241 -16.01 -0.35 1.53
CA ASN A 241 -14.56 -0.44 1.61
C ASN A 241 -14.15 -1.75 2.30
N PHE A 242 -12.94 -2.22 2.03
CA PHE A 242 -12.36 -3.33 2.77
C PHE A 242 -11.77 -2.82 4.07
N ALA A 243 -12.02 -3.52 5.17
CA ALA A 243 -11.43 -3.22 6.47
C ALA A 243 -10.54 -4.37 6.88
N ILE A 244 -9.26 -4.08 7.14
CA ILE A 244 -8.23 -5.05 7.48
C ILE A 244 -7.75 -4.76 8.91
N PRO A 245 -8.17 -5.56 9.91
CA PRO A 245 -7.70 -5.43 11.27
C PRO A 245 -6.29 -5.99 11.40
N THR A 246 -5.40 -5.17 11.95
CA THR A 246 -4.01 -5.51 12.28
C THR A 246 -3.78 -5.28 13.77
N VAL A 247 -2.78 -5.94 14.34
CA VAL A 247 -2.40 -5.74 15.74
C VAL A 247 -1.19 -4.81 15.79
N VAL A 248 -1.31 -3.73 16.56
CA VAL A 248 -0.22 -2.78 16.77
C VAL A 248 0.12 -2.71 18.25
N PHE A 249 1.41 -2.63 18.54
CA PHE A 249 1.91 -2.38 19.89
C PHE A 249 1.58 -0.92 20.25
N SER A 250 0.61 -0.74 21.14
CA SER A 250 0.12 0.58 21.56
C SER A 250 -0.28 0.52 23.03
N PRO A 251 0.71 0.36 23.93
CA PRO A 251 0.44 0.27 25.35
C PRO A 251 -0.11 1.58 25.89
N ASP A 252 -0.96 1.46 26.91
CA ASP A 252 -1.47 2.62 27.61
C ASP A 252 -0.44 3.11 28.65
N TYR A 253 0.36 4.11 28.27
CA TYR A 253 1.37 4.69 29.16
C TYR A 253 0.78 5.52 30.31
N SER A 254 -0.54 5.76 30.31
CA SER A 254 -1.20 6.41 31.45
C SER A 254 -1.32 5.46 32.66
N ASP A 255 -1.31 4.15 32.43
CA ASP A 255 -1.35 3.15 33.50
C ASP A 255 0.06 2.96 34.11
N PRO A 256 0.25 3.21 35.43
CA PRO A 256 1.53 3.02 36.10
C PRO A 256 2.05 1.59 36.03
N THR A 257 1.17 0.58 35.95
CA THR A 257 1.58 -0.84 35.86
C THR A 257 2.18 -1.17 34.50
N VAL A 258 1.59 -0.66 33.42
CA VAL A 258 2.08 -0.81 32.03
C VAL A 258 3.42 -0.10 31.87
N ARG A 259 3.55 1.11 32.44
CA ARG A 259 4.81 1.86 32.43
C ARG A 259 5.93 1.12 33.18
N GLN A 260 5.63 0.57 34.35
CA GLN A 260 6.61 -0.17 35.14
C GLN A 260 7.04 -1.48 34.45
N ALA A 261 6.10 -2.20 33.83
CA ALA A 261 6.39 -3.41 33.05
C ALA A 261 7.26 -3.10 31.82
N MET A 262 6.97 -2.02 31.08
CA MET A 262 7.79 -1.59 29.95
C MET A 262 9.20 -1.16 30.39
N LEU A 263 9.32 -0.40 31.48
CA LEU A 263 10.63 0.01 32.02
C LEU A 263 11.45 -1.21 32.48
N ALA A 264 10.84 -2.18 33.16
CA ALA A 264 11.51 -3.40 33.57
C ALA A 264 12.00 -4.22 32.36
N GLN A 265 11.17 -4.34 31.32
CA GLN A 265 11.54 -5.05 30.10
C GLN A 265 12.58 -4.29 29.27
N GLY A 266 12.54 -2.95 29.27
CA GLY A 266 13.54 -2.07 28.67
C GLY A 266 14.90 -2.22 29.36
N ILE A 267 14.94 -2.20 30.68
CA ILE A 267 16.15 -2.44 31.49
C ILE A 267 16.70 -3.84 31.21
N GLY A 268 15.84 -4.86 31.15
CA GLY A 268 16.25 -6.23 30.80
C GLY A 268 16.82 -6.35 29.38
N SER A 269 16.26 -5.61 28.42
CA SER A 269 16.73 -5.58 27.03
C SER A 269 18.08 -4.88 26.91
N VAL A 270 18.28 -3.76 27.62
CA VAL A 270 19.57 -3.05 27.70
C VAL A 270 20.62 -3.95 28.36
N ASN A 271 20.28 -4.64 29.45
CA ASN A 271 21.18 -5.58 30.11
C ASN A 271 21.55 -6.77 29.22
N ASN A 272 20.66 -7.24 28.35
CA ASN A 272 20.97 -8.29 27.38
C ASN A 272 21.84 -7.78 26.21
N MET A 273 21.66 -6.52 25.80
CA MET A 273 22.35 -5.96 24.64
C MET A 273 23.73 -5.39 24.98
N PHE A 274 23.91 -4.87 26.19
CA PHE A 274 25.14 -4.24 26.67
C PHE A 274 25.83 -5.03 27.80
N GLY A 275 25.26 -6.16 28.22
CA GLY A 275 25.65 -6.87 29.43
C GLY A 275 25.15 -6.14 30.68
N ALA A 276 24.88 -6.89 31.77
CA ALA A 276 24.70 -6.25 33.06
C ALA A 276 26.02 -5.53 33.39
N ALA A 277 26.03 -4.20 33.31
CA ALA A 277 27.13 -3.40 33.79
C ALA A 277 27.16 -3.47 35.32
N ALA A 278 27.58 -4.61 35.86
CA ALA A 278 28.31 -4.64 37.11
C ALA A 278 29.69 -4.07 36.79
N LEU A 279 29.75 -2.75 36.56
CA LEU A 279 31.01 -2.05 36.76
C LEU A 279 31.37 -2.33 38.22
N PRO A 280 32.48 -3.02 38.52
CA PRO A 280 32.96 -3.02 39.88
C PRO A 280 33.20 -1.55 40.20
N VAL A 281 32.38 -0.99 41.11
CA VAL A 281 32.72 0.26 41.77
C VAL A 281 34.00 -0.05 42.52
N ARG A 282 35.15 0.14 41.85
CA ARG A 282 36.41 0.33 42.55
C ARG A 282 36.18 1.58 43.36
N LYS A 283 35.91 1.41 44.65
CA LYS A 283 36.15 2.46 45.62
C LYS A 283 37.64 2.76 45.49
N VAL A 284 37.95 3.84 44.81
CA VAL A 284 39.27 4.45 44.88
C VAL A 284 39.24 5.15 46.23
N ASP A 285 39.90 4.58 47.22
CA ASP A 285 40.15 5.27 48.49
C ASP A 285 41.14 6.40 48.15
N PHE A 286 40.68 7.65 48.30
CA PHE A 286 41.44 8.87 48.00
C PHE A 286 42.29 9.33 49.20
N ASP A 287 42.60 8.44 50.14
CA ASP A 287 43.12 8.85 51.45
C ASP A 287 44.64 8.93 51.55
N ASP A 288 45.43 8.64 50.51
CA ASP A 288 46.87 8.93 50.55
C ASP A 288 47.43 9.06 49.13
N GLU A 289 47.75 10.29 48.73
CA GLU A 289 49.02 10.70 48.07
C GLU A 289 48.92 12.18 47.63
N ASP A 290 49.69 13.04 48.30
CA ASP A 290 50.10 14.41 47.93
C ASP A 290 49.13 15.23 47.05
N THR A 291 48.02 15.67 47.64
CA THR A 291 47.14 16.67 47.04
C THR A 291 47.87 18.01 46.91
N PHE A 292 48.00 18.51 45.66
CA PHE A 292 48.58 19.82 45.35
C PHE A 292 47.77 20.93 46.02
N ASP A 293 48.36 21.62 46.99
CA ASP A 293 47.75 22.72 47.73
C ASP A 293 47.72 23.99 46.88
N ALA A 294 46.62 24.18 46.15
CA ALA A 294 46.41 25.34 45.29
C ALA A 294 46.32 26.67 46.07
N GLU A 295 45.92 26.64 47.35
CA GLU A 295 45.78 27.85 48.16
C GLU A 295 47.14 28.40 48.61
N ALA A 296 48.13 27.52 48.85
CA ALA A 296 49.49 27.94 49.19
C ALA A 296 50.18 28.73 48.06
N PHE A 297 49.82 28.49 46.80
CA PHE A 297 50.42 29.15 45.64
C PHE A 297 49.58 30.27 45.03
N ALA A 298 48.32 30.43 45.44
CA ALA A 298 47.40 31.46 44.94
C ALA A 298 47.85 32.90 45.23
N SER A 299 48.68 33.10 46.26
CA SER A 299 49.19 34.43 46.66
C SER A 299 50.56 34.78 46.09
N ASN A 300 51.17 33.87 45.30
CA ASN A 300 52.51 34.09 44.76
C ASN A 300 52.47 35.06 43.55
N PRO A 301 53.13 36.23 43.64
CA PRO A 301 53.12 37.25 42.57
C PRO A 301 53.68 36.76 41.24
N ALA A 302 54.46 35.68 41.22
CA ALA A 302 55.03 35.11 40.00
C ALA A 302 53.99 34.44 39.08
N PHE A 303 52.77 34.18 39.58
CA PHE A 303 51.69 33.51 38.84
C PHE A 303 50.46 34.41 38.60
N GLN A 304 50.53 35.70 38.95
CA GLN A 304 49.50 36.67 38.60
C GLN A 304 49.60 36.99 37.09
N SER A 305 48.48 36.89 36.38
CA SER A 305 48.42 37.20 34.94
C SER A 305 48.37 38.71 34.71
N ASP A 306 49.18 39.22 33.78
CA ASP A 306 49.19 40.64 33.37
C ASP A 306 48.03 41.02 32.41
N ALA A 307 47.03 40.17 32.24
CA ALA A 307 45.88 40.43 31.37
C ALA A 307 44.77 41.18 32.14
N PRO A 308 44.20 42.28 31.61
CA PRO A 308 43.08 42.96 32.25
C PRO A 308 41.80 42.11 32.19
N ASP A 309 41.10 42.00 33.33
CA ASP A 309 39.93 41.13 33.55
C ASP A 309 38.63 41.56 32.84
N ASP A 310 38.64 42.60 31.99
CA ASP A 310 37.41 43.25 31.50
C ASP A 310 36.84 42.68 30.17
N ASP A 311 37.43 41.64 29.56
CA ASP A 311 36.96 41.08 28.27
C ASP A 311 36.35 39.67 28.40
N ILE A 312 35.44 39.46 29.35
CA ILE A 312 34.57 38.28 29.39
C ILE A 312 33.10 38.74 29.31
N PRO A 313 32.38 38.47 28.21
CA PRO A 313 30.95 38.71 28.15
C PRO A 313 30.23 37.79 29.16
N ASP A 314 29.42 38.40 30.05
CA ASP A 314 28.54 37.71 31.00
C ASP A 314 27.69 36.63 30.31
N VAL A 315 27.84 35.38 30.76
CA VAL A 315 26.97 34.26 30.39
C VAL A 315 25.79 34.24 31.35
N PRO A 316 24.53 34.27 30.89
CA PRO A 316 23.37 34.14 31.77
C PRO A 316 23.34 32.78 32.48
N GLU A 317 23.29 32.81 33.81
CA GLU A 317 22.99 31.67 34.67
C GLU A 317 21.50 31.29 34.53
N GLU A 318 21.20 30.21 33.82
CA GLU A 318 20.06 29.31 34.08
C GLU A 318 20.21 28.07 33.19
N ILE A 319 20.38 26.89 33.81
CA ILE A 319 20.50 25.59 33.14
C ILE A 319 19.15 24.86 33.27
N PRO A 320 18.35 24.68 32.21
CA PRO A 320 17.22 23.76 32.23
C PRO A 320 17.71 22.30 32.12
N ASN A 321 17.24 21.46 33.05
CA ASN A 321 17.35 20.01 32.99
C ASN A 321 16.44 19.45 31.88
N GLU A 322 17.01 18.96 30.77
CA GLU A 322 16.42 17.88 29.94
C GLU A 322 17.43 17.40 28.86
N PRO A 323 17.61 16.07 28.65
CA PRO A 323 18.40 15.56 27.53
C PRO A 323 17.59 15.56 26.23
N ASP A 324 18.13 16.29 25.26
CA ASP A 324 17.68 16.51 23.89
C ASP A 324 17.63 15.19 23.08
N MET A 325 16.48 14.50 23.08
CA MET A 325 16.15 13.48 22.08
C MET A 325 15.59 14.20 20.85
N LYS A 326 16.35 14.20 19.76
CA LYS A 326 15.90 14.72 18.46
C LYS A 326 14.64 14.02 17.98
N GLU A 327 13.51 14.72 18.08
CA GLU A 327 12.28 14.41 17.34
C GLU A 327 12.52 14.49 15.83
N PRO A 328 11.91 13.62 15.01
CA PRO A 328 11.74 13.90 13.59
C PRO A 328 10.88 15.16 13.46
N PRO A 329 11.19 16.08 12.52
CA PRO A 329 10.52 17.37 12.45
C PRO A 329 9.02 17.17 12.25
N ALA A 330 8.24 17.74 13.18
CA ALA A 330 6.84 18.00 12.98
C ALA A 330 6.63 18.71 11.63
N PRO A 331 5.59 18.38 10.85
CA PRO A 331 5.27 19.13 9.66
C PRO A 331 5.02 20.58 10.08
N GLN A 332 5.92 21.48 9.66
CA GLN A 332 5.68 22.91 9.77
C GLN A 332 4.31 23.18 9.16
N GLU A 333 3.41 23.73 9.97
CA GLU A 333 2.24 24.42 9.48
C GLU A 333 2.77 25.53 8.57
N ASN A 334 2.88 25.24 7.27
CA ASN A 334 3.08 26.24 6.26
C ASN A 334 1.83 27.11 6.30
N GLU A 335 1.92 28.26 6.98
CA GLU A 335 1.12 29.43 6.67
C GLU A 335 1.38 29.75 5.19
N GLY A 336 0.63 29.08 4.31
CA GLY A 336 0.80 29.21 2.89
C GLY A 336 0.47 30.65 2.49
N TYR A 337 1.37 31.30 1.76
CA TYR A 337 1.03 32.57 1.13
C TYR A 337 0.04 32.30 0.02
N PHE A 338 -1.16 32.88 0.05
CA PHE A 338 -2.18 32.66 -0.97
C PHE A 338 -2.39 33.89 -1.86
N CYS A 339 -2.79 33.65 -3.10
CA CYS A 339 -3.17 34.70 -4.03
C CYS A 339 -4.52 35.32 -3.65
N ASP A 340 -4.57 36.63 -3.46
CA ASP A 340 -5.81 37.37 -3.19
C ASP A 340 -6.82 37.27 -4.36
N GLY A 341 -6.32 37.14 -5.59
CA GLY A 341 -7.18 37.07 -6.77
C GLY A 341 -7.74 35.68 -7.10
N CYS A 342 -7.10 34.59 -6.67
CA CYS A 342 -7.50 33.25 -7.08
C CYS A 342 -7.31 32.14 -6.04
N GLY A 343 -6.84 32.47 -4.83
CA GLY A 343 -6.65 31.52 -3.72
C GLY A 343 -5.55 30.48 -3.93
N VAL A 344 -4.79 30.54 -5.03
CA VAL A 344 -3.71 29.58 -5.30
C VAL A 344 -2.54 29.84 -4.36
N GLY A 345 -1.93 28.78 -3.81
CA GLY A 345 -0.72 28.85 -3.01
C GLY A 345 0.46 29.44 -3.81
N ILE A 346 1.13 30.40 -3.21
CA ILE A 346 2.24 31.20 -3.74
C ILE A 346 3.47 30.93 -2.87
N THR A 347 4.64 30.88 -3.49
CA THR A 347 5.93 30.85 -2.77
C THR A 347 6.27 32.21 -2.16
N GLU A 348 6.93 32.27 -1.02
CA GLU A 348 7.38 33.50 -0.33
C GLU A 348 7.98 34.57 -1.26
N LYS A 349 8.88 34.18 -2.17
CA LYS A 349 9.49 35.10 -3.16
C LYS A 349 8.49 35.81 -4.08
N VAL A 350 7.40 35.13 -4.46
CA VAL A 350 6.36 35.69 -5.33
C VAL A 350 5.38 36.54 -4.51
N TYR A 351 5.18 36.20 -3.23
CA TYR A 351 4.42 37.01 -2.28
C TYR A 351 5.11 38.37 -2.05
N GLU A 352 6.40 38.37 -1.70
CA GLU A 352 7.18 39.59 -1.49
C GLU A 352 7.26 40.47 -2.75
N TYR A 353 7.52 39.86 -3.92
CA TYR A 353 7.56 40.59 -5.18
C TYR A 353 6.21 41.25 -5.50
N SER A 354 5.10 40.54 -5.25
CA SER A 354 3.77 41.05 -5.53
C SER A 354 3.35 42.16 -4.58
N LEU A 355 3.71 42.07 -3.30
CA LEU A 355 3.53 43.14 -2.32
C LEU A 355 4.32 44.38 -2.72
N ASN A 356 5.59 44.22 -3.09
CA ASN A 356 6.46 45.34 -3.46
C ASN A 356 6.07 46.01 -4.79
N LYS A 357 5.51 45.27 -5.77
CA LYS A 357 5.15 45.82 -7.08
C LYS A 357 3.68 46.21 -7.24
N TYR A 358 2.77 45.48 -6.60
CA TYR A 358 1.33 45.63 -6.79
C TYR A 358 0.57 45.91 -5.49
N GLY A 359 1.25 45.94 -4.33
CA GLY A 359 0.64 46.24 -3.02
C GLY A 359 -0.26 45.14 -2.46
N ARG A 360 -0.36 43.99 -3.14
CA ARG A 360 -1.21 42.85 -2.75
C ARG A 360 -0.60 41.52 -3.22
N PRO A 361 -0.85 40.40 -2.52
CA PRO A 361 -0.27 39.11 -2.87
C PRO A 361 -1.00 38.48 -4.06
N LEU A 362 -0.39 38.51 -5.24
CA LEU A 362 -0.92 37.95 -6.48
C LEU A 362 0.02 36.88 -7.03
N CYS A 363 -0.54 35.79 -7.54
CA CYS A 363 0.23 34.79 -8.27
C CYS A 363 0.69 35.32 -9.63
N VAL A 364 1.69 34.66 -10.22
CA VAL A 364 2.27 35.05 -11.53
C VAL A 364 1.21 35.18 -12.63
N LYS A 365 0.14 34.39 -12.59
CA LYS A 365 -0.97 34.49 -13.57
C LYS A 365 -1.81 35.75 -13.36
N CYS A 366 -2.13 36.09 -12.12
CA CYS A 366 -2.89 37.31 -11.80
C CYS A 366 -2.05 38.57 -12.03
N GLN A 367 -0.73 38.54 -11.80
CA GLN A 367 0.17 39.66 -12.12
C GLN A 367 0.15 40.00 -13.63
N ARG A 368 0.06 38.99 -14.51
CA ARG A 368 -0.03 39.19 -15.97
C ARG A 368 -1.36 39.78 -16.44
N GLY A 369 -2.42 39.66 -15.63
CA GLY A 369 -3.74 40.22 -15.94
C GLY A 369 -3.91 41.68 -15.52
N VAL A 370 -3.11 42.17 -14.57
CA VAL A 370 -3.17 43.56 -14.06
C VAL A 370 -2.41 44.53 -14.99
N GLY A 371 -1.51 44.03 -15.83
CA GLY A 371 -0.74 44.82 -16.81
C GLY A 371 -1.41 45.02 -18.17
N ARG A 372 -2.74 44.88 -18.26
CA ARG A 372 -3.52 45.13 -19.48
C ARG A 372 -4.58 46.19 -19.25
#